data_AF-A0A7W5AYJ5-F1
#
_entry.id   AF-A0A7W5AYJ5-F1
#
_cell.length_a   1.000
_cell.length_b   1.000
_cell.length_c   1.000
_cell.angle_alpha   90.00
_cell.angle_beta   90.00
_cell.angle_gamma   90.00
#
_symmetry.space_group_name_H-M   'P 1'
#
loop_
_entity.id
_entity.type
_entity.pdbx_description
1 polymer ?
#
loop_
_entity_poly.entity_id
_entity_poly.type
_entity_poly.pdbx_seq_one_letter_code
_entity_poly.pdbx_strand_id
1 'polypeptide(L)'
;MSAARGQASSVKERADLALNDEFLRKAVKFTTERLRSGKIQAAEQHGNWDDWRERGRQIRLHTIAHLDYYLNEFTNNARANGVHVHFAQTGAEAVQISLQIAQSKSAKSVVKSKSMVSEELHLNHALEGVGIEAIETDLGEYIIQLAGETPSHIIIPAIHKNRYQIADLLSKEAGEELAPDTTILAGFVRKKLREKFLEADIGMTGCNFAIAETGSMVLFENEGNARMVTTVPKTQITLMGMERIIPSWTDLEVMATLLPRSATGQKLTVYMSGITGPKRSADADGPEEMHIIIVDNGRSNQLGNPEFQELLNCIRCGACLNACPVYRHIGGHAYGGTYSGPIGAVLTPSLQSNVGEWDDIANASSLCGACYEACPVKIPLHDMLVFLRRRKVEAGYDNKMETIGMKGFAAVAGKSKRLITAIKLGQLGTKLVARDGGIRLKIGPLKGWNTYRVLPSLPSKSFRDQWDKLQQEVKQDTPAMDPAMKARMEAFQQKRQGGNGHG
;
A
#
# COMPACT_ATOMS: atom_id res chain seq x y z
N MET A 1 -19.75 -18.87 17.88
CA MET A 1 -20.89 -17.95 17.72
C MET A 1 -20.58 -17.01 16.57
N SER A 2 -21.50 -16.95 15.61
CA SER A 2 -21.39 -16.27 14.32
C SER A 2 -20.97 -14.80 14.45
N ALA A 3 -19.78 -14.45 13.94
CA ALA A 3 -19.43 -13.07 13.68
C ALA A 3 -20.40 -12.56 12.61
N ALA A 4 -21.29 -11.69 13.06
CA ALA A 4 -22.34 -11.11 12.25
C ALA A 4 -21.75 -10.58 10.93
N ARG A 5 -22.33 -11.05 9.82
CA ARG A 5 -22.44 -10.27 8.59
C ARG A 5 -23.15 -8.96 8.94
N GLY A 6 -22.43 -7.99 9.49
CA GLY A 6 -22.84 -6.60 9.42
C GLY A 6 -22.88 -6.26 7.94
N GLN A 7 -24.01 -5.74 7.45
CA GLN A 7 -24.08 -5.08 6.15
C GLN A 7 -22.78 -4.32 5.92
N ALA A 8 -22.07 -4.62 4.83
CA ALA A 8 -20.77 -4.03 4.54
C ALA A 8 -20.91 -2.51 4.59
N SER A 9 -20.46 -1.91 5.69
CA SER A 9 -20.53 -0.48 5.90
C SER A 9 -19.73 0.18 4.79
N SER A 10 -20.22 1.28 4.20
CA SER A 10 -19.49 1.92 3.11
C SER A 10 -18.12 2.42 3.59
N VAL A 11 -17.17 2.61 2.67
CA VAL A 11 -15.86 3.24 3.00
C VAL A 11 -16.07 4.56 3.75
N LYS A 12 -17.13 5.30 3.40
CA LYS A 12 -17.49 6.56 4.06
C LYS A 12 -17.94 6.36 5.51
N GLU A 13 -18.79 5.38 5.78
CA GLU A 13 -19.25 5.07 7.15
C GLU A 13 -18.09 4.62 8.03
N ARG A 14 -17.21 3.74 7.52
CA ARG A 14 -16.02 3.32 8.26
C ARG A 14 -15.05 4.48 8.49
N ALA A 15 -14.88 5.35 7.50
CA ALA A 15 -14.07 6.55 7.65
C ALA A 15 -14.67 7.52 8.69
N ASP A 16 -15.99 7.70 8.71
CA ASP A 16 -16.66 8.55 9.70
C ASP A 16 -16.47 7.99 11.12
N LEU A 17 -16.56 6.67 11.33
CA LEU A 17 -16.25 6.04 12.61
C LEU A 17 -14.78 6.31 13.02
N ALA A 18 -13.84 6.06 12.11
CA ALA A 18 -12.41 6.27 12.38
C ALA A 18 -12.06 7.74 12.65
N LEU A 19 -12.72 8.69 11.97
CA LEU A 19 -12.49 10.12 12.16
C LEU A 19 -12.96 10.62 13.54
N ASN A 20 -13.95 9.96 14.14
CA ASN A 20 -14.45 10.23 15.48
C ASN A 20 -13.68 9.49 16.58
N ASP A 21 -12.76 8.58 16.24
CA ASP A 21 -11.83 7.96 17.18
C ASP A 21 -10.54 8.79 17.30
N GLU A 22 -10.49 9.67 18.30
CA GLU A 22 -9.33 10.51 18.54
C GLU A 22 -8.07 9.71 18.90
N PHE A 23 -8.25 8.57 19.58
CA PHE A 23 -7.15 7.73 20.02
C PHE A 23 -6.50 7.03 18.82
N LEU A 24 -7.30 6.37 17.97
CA LEU A 24 -6.85 5.78 16.71
C LEU A 24 -6.06 6.79 15.89
N ARG A 25 -6.62 7.99 15.69
CA ARG A 25 -5.99 9.07 14.92
C ARG A 25 -4.63 9.48 15.47
N LYS A 26 -4.51 9.62 16.79
CA LYS A 26 -3.24 9.96 17.44
C LYS A 26 -2.22 8.83 17.30
N ALA A 27 -2.62 7.58 17.55
CA ALA A 27 -1.75 6.40 17.49
C ALA A 27 -1.20 6.16 16.06
N VAL A 28 -2.07 6.19 15.06
CA VAL A 28 -1.68 6.02 13.65
C VAL A 28 -0.79 7.18 13.20
N LYS A 29 -1.17 8.44 13.49
CA LYS A 29 -0.37 9.61 13.11
C LYS A 29 1.03 9.59 13.72
N PHE A 30 1.14 9.26 15.01
CA PHE A 30 2.42 9.20 15.73
C PHE A 30 3.35 8.16 15.10
N THR A 31 2.85 6.94 14.92
CA THR A 31 3.65 5.82 14.41
C THR A 31 4.06 6.04 12.95
N THR A 32 3.12 6.46 12.09
CA THR A 32 3.42 6.75 10.68
C THR A 32 4.41 7.88 10.49
N GLU A 33 4.34 8.94 11.32
CA GLU A 33 5.30 10.05 11.28
C GLU A 33 6.71 9.58 11.65
N ARG A 34 6.84 8.74 12.68
CA ARG A 34 8.13 8.13 13.06
C ARG A 34 8.73 7.31 11.92
N LEU A 35 7.94 6.46 11.27
CA LEU A 35 8.40 5.63 10.15
C LEU A 35 8.79 6.47 8.93
N ARG A 36 7.97 7.50 8.62
CA ARG A 36 8.22 8.43 7.52
C ARG A 36 9.54 9.18 7.72
N SER A 37 9.76 9.74 8.91
CA SER A 37 10.98 10.47 9.26
C SER A 37 12.21 9.55 9.28
N GLY A 38 12.07 8.33 9.85
CA GLY A 38 13.13 7.33 9.83
C GLY A 38 13.56 6.95 8.41
N LYS A 39 12.60 6.78 7.49
CA LYS A 39 12.90 6.56 6.07
C LYS A 39 13.67 7.71 5.45
N ILE A 40 13.24 8.96 5.67
CA ILE A 40 13.90 10.15 5.10
C ILE A 40 15.36 10.20 5.58
N GLN A 41 15.58 10.07 6.87
CA GLN A 41 16.93 10.07 7.45
C GLN A 41 17.78 8.92 6.90
N ALA A 42 17.23 7.70 6.81
CA ALA A 42 17.97 6.55 6.29
C ALA A 42 18.32 6.67 4.81
N ALA A 43 17.43 7.29 4.02
CA ALA A 43 17.67 7.60 2.61
C ALA A 43 18.78 8.65 2.44
N GLU A 44 18.72 9.74 3.22
CA GLU A 44 19.74 10.79 3.23
C GLU A 44 21.12 10.26 3.63
N GLN A 45 21.18 9.46 4.70
CA GLN A 45 22.43 8.84 5.18
C GLN A 45 23.04 7.87 4.16
N HIS A 46 22.20 7.18 3.37
CA HIS A 46 22.71 6.24 2.38
C HIS A 46 23.26 6.95 1.14
N GLY A 47 22.68 8.10 0.77
CA GLY A 47 23.02 8.82 -0.45
C GLY A 47 22.47 8.14 -1.72
N ASN A 48 22.47 8.88 -2.83
CA ASN A 48 22.05 8.41 -4.16
C ASN A 48 20.71 7.64 -4.15
N TRP A 49 19.79 8.03 -3.26
CA TRP A 49 18.61 7.23 -2.96
C TRP A 49 17.71 7.04 -4.19
N ASP A 50 17.62 8.03 -5.06
CA ASP A 50 16.82 7.94 -6.28
C ASP A 50 17.41 6.98 -7.33
N ASP A 51 18.74 6.81 -7.36
CA ASP A 51 19.43 5.84 -8.21
C ASP A 51 19.17 4.41 -7.70
N TRP A 52 19.24 4.20 -6.39
CA TRP A 52 18.85 2.92 -5.77
C TRP A 52 17.39 2.58 -6.04
N ARG A 53 16.49 3.58 -5.94
CA ARG A 53 15.07 3.41 -6.29
C ARG A 53 14.89 3.05 -7.76
N GLU A 54 15.65 3.68 -8.64
CA GLU A 54 15.61 3.38 -10.08
C GLU A 54 16.10 1.96 -10.34
N ARG A 55 17.25 1.55 -9.78
CA ARG A 55 17.74 0.18 -9.89
C ARG A 55 16.72 -0.83 -9.37
N GLY A 56 16.11 -0.57 -8.22
CA GLY A 56 15.03 -1.40 -7.67
C GLY A 56 13.84 -1.48 -8.63
N ARG A 57 13.38 -0.35 -9.17
CA ARG A 57 12.31 -0.31 -10.17
C ARG A 57 12.67 -1.16 -11.40
N GLN A 58 13.87 -1.01 -11.96
CA GLN A 58 14.30 -1.74 -13.14
C GLN A 58 14.34 -3.25 -12.91
N ILE A 59 14.85 -3.71 -11.76
CA ILE A 59 14.81 -5.13 -11.38
C ILE A 59 13.37 -5.64 -11.37
N ARG A 60 12.47 -4.91 -10.70
CA ARG A 60 11.07 -5.33 -10.59
C ARG A 60 10.36 -5.34 -11.95
N LEU A 61 10.52 -4.29 -12.75
CA LEU A 61 9.95 -4.20 -14.10
C LEU A 61 10.42 -5.35 -14.99
N HIS A 62 11.73 -5.61 -15.02
CA HIS A 62 12.30 -6.73 -15.76
C HIS A 62 11.72 -8.06 -15.28
N THR A 63 11.71 -8.29 -13.97
CA THR A 63 11.20 -9.54 -13.41
C THR A 63 9.72 -9.77 -13.75
N ILE A 64 8.88 -8.75 -13.64
CA ILE A 64 7.44 -8.87 -13.95
C ILE A 64 7.20 -9.04 -15.46
N ALA A 65 8.01 -8.42 -16.31
CA ALA A 65 7.92 -8.61 -17.77
C ALA A 65 8.33 -10.02 -18.22
N HIS A 66 9.15 -10.72 -17.43
CA HIS A 66 9.64 -12.08 -17.68
C HIS A 66 9.20 -13.06 -16.59
N LEU A 67 8.01 -12.84 -16.02
CA LEU A 67 7.58 -13.53 -14.80
C LEU A 67 7.43 -15.04 -15.00
N ASP A 68 6.97 -15.46 -16.15
CA ASP A 68 6.85 -16.87 -16.55
C ASP A 68 8.21 -17.58 -16.55
N TYR A 69 9.23 -16.95 -17.14
CA TYR A 69 10.60 -17.45 -17.15
C TYR A 69 11.13 -17.63 -15.73
N TYR A 70 11.02 -16.59 -14.89
CA TYR A 70 11.55 -16.63 -13.53
C TYR A 70 10.79 -17.59 -12.62
N LEU A 71 9.46 -17.71 -12.77
CA LEU A 71 8.69 -18.71 -12.04
C LEU A 71 9.12 -20.13 -12.41
N ASN A 72 9.41 -20.39 -13.68
CA ASN A 72 9.90 -21.69 -14.13
C ASN A 72 11.30 -21.98 -13.57
N GLU A 73 12.23 -21.02 -13.68
CA GLU A 73 13.58 -21.12 -13.12
C GLU A 73 13.54 -21.39 -11.60
N PHE A 74 12.80 -20.58 -10.85
CA PHE A 74 12.58 -20.77 -9.42
C PHE A 74 12.03 -22.16 -9.09
N THR A 75 10.99 -22.59 -9.81
CA THR A 75 10.32 -23.87 -9.56
C THR A 75 11.26 -25.04 -9.79
N ASN A 76 12.05 -25.00 -10.86
CA ASN A 76 13.02 -26.04 -11.18
C ASN A 76 14.11 -26.11 -10.12
N ASN A 77 14.66 -24.97 -9.71
CA ASN A 77 15.69 -24.90 -8.68
C ASN A 77 15.15 -25.30 -7.30
N ALA A 78 13.95 -24.86 -6.92
CA ALA A 78 13.33 -25.24 -5.65
C ALA A 78 13.07 -26.75 -5.59
N ARG A 79 12.54 -27.34 -6.66
CA ARG A 79 12.34 -28.80 -6.76
C ARG A 79 13.65 -29.56 -6.73
N ALA A 80 14.70 -29.05 -7.38
CA ALA A 80 16.04 -29.63 -7.30
C ALA A 80 16.61 -29.63 -5.87
N ASN A 81 16.21 -28.65 -5.05
CA ASN A 81 16.53 -28.59 -3.62
C ASN A 81 15.60 -29.44 -2.74
N GLY A 82 14.70 -30.25 -3.31
CA GLY A 82 13.79 -31.13 -2.56
C GLY A 82 12.52 -30.45 -2.06
N VAL A 83 12.15 -29.27 -2.59
CA VAL A 83 10.91 -28.57 -2.23
C VAL A 83 9.74 -29.08 -3.07
N HIS A 84 8.58 -29.28 -2.43
CA HIS A 84 7.31 -29.50 -3.09
C HIS A 84 6.69 -28.16 -3.53
N VAL A 85 6.75 -27.85 -4.82
CA VAL A 85 6.18 -26.61 -5.38
C VAL A 85 4.79 -26.85 -5.96
N HIS A 86 3.82 -26.08 -5.47
CA HIS A 86 2.41 -26.08 -5.85
C HIS A 86 2.03 -24.74 -6.47
N PHE A 87 1.13 -24.76 -7.45
CA PHE A 87 0.54 -23.56 -8.04
C PHE A 87 -0.94 -23.53 -7.69
N ALA A 88 -1.41 -22.38 -7.24
CA ALA A 88 -2.82 -22.12 -6.97
C ALA A 88 -3.29 -20.94 -7.81
N GLN A 89 -4.20 -21.19 -8.73
CA GLN A 89 -4.82 -20.16 -9.56
C GLN A 89 -5.70 -19.23 -8.71
N THR A 90 -6.38 -19.79 -7.70
CA THR A 90 -7.32 -19.06 -6.85
C THR A 90 -6.96 -19.18 -5.38
N GLY A 91 -7.49 -18.26 -4.56
CA GLY A 91 -7.33 -18.36 -3.12
C GLY A 91 -7.95 -19.62 -2.51
N ALA A 92 -9.09 -20.08 -3.04
CA ALA A 92 -9.73 -21.32 -2.59
C ALA A 92 -8.85 -22.54 -2.83
N GLU A 93 -8.17 -22.61 -3.97
CA GLU A 93 -7.22 -23.68 -4.29
C GLU A 93 -5.99 -23.65 -3.35
N ALA A 94 -5.45 -22.46 -3.07
CA ALA A 94 -4.33 -22.31 -2.12
C ALA A 94 -4.70 -22.80 -0.71
N VAL A 95 -5.91 -22.48 -0.24
CA VAL A 95 -6.45 -22.99 1.03
C VAL A 95 -6.60 -24.51 0.96
N GLN A 96 -7.18 -25.05 -0.10
CA GLN A 96 -7.37 -26.49 -0.27
C GLN A 96 -6.04 -27.26 -0.21
N ILE A 97 -5.01 -26.79 -0.94
CA ILE A 97 -3.67 -27.39 -0.91
C ILE A 97 -3.10 -27.34 0.51
N SER A 98 -3.21 -26.20 1.20
CA SER A 98 -2.73 -26.05 2.58
C SER A 98 -3.40 -27.04 3.54
N LEU A 99 -4.73 -27.20 3.43
CA LEU A 99 -5.50 -28.15 4.24
C LEU A 99 -5.16 -29.61 3.91
N GLN A 100 -4.94 -29.95 2.64
CA GLN A 100 -4.52 -31.30 2.23
C GLN A 100 -3.15 -31.66 2.79
N ILE A 101 -2.19 -30.73 2.77
CA ILE A 101 -0.88 -30.93 3.39
C ILE A 101 -1.07 -31.15 4.89
N ALA A 102 -1.83 -30.28 5.57
CA ALA A 102 -2.08 -30.39 6.99
C ALA A 102 -2.74 -31.73 7.40
N GLN A 103 -3.73 -32.17 6.63
CA GLN A 103 -4.39 -33.46 6.82
C GLN A 103 -3.45 -34.64 6.59
N SER A 104 -2.59 -34.58 5.57
CA SER A 104 -1.59 -35.63 5.29
C SER A 104 -0.59 -35.82 6.44
N LYS A 105 -0.33 -34.74 7.20
CA LYS A 105 0.54 -34.75 8.38
C LYS A 105 -0.20 -35.09 9.66
N SER A 106 -1.52 -35.31 9.60
CA SER A 106 -2.39 -35.44 10.78
C SER A 106 -2.17 -34.29 11.77
N ALA A 107 -1.90 -33.09 11.25
CA ALA A 107 -1.54 -31.93 12.05
C ALA A 107 -2.69 -31.50 12.96
N LYS A 108 -2.37 -31.15 14.19
CA LYS A 108 -3.28 -30.59 15.18
C LYS A 108 -3.01 -29.11 15.40
N SER A 109 -1.79 -28.65 15.14
CA SER A 109 -1.38 -27.27 15.35
C SER A 109 -0.47 -26.75 14.25
N VAL A 110 -0.62 -25.45 13.97
CA VAL A 110 0.14 -24.69 12.99
C VAL A 110 0.63 -23.41 13.66
N VAL A 111 1.93 -23.14 13.58
CA VAL A 111 2.50 -21.84 13.93
C VAL A 111 2.77 -21.04 12.67
N LYS A 112 2.38 -19.78 12.67
CA LYS A 112 2.42 -18.92 11.49
C LYS A 112 3.28 -17.70 11.75
N SER A 113 4.24 -17.44 10.86
CA SER A 113 4.82 -16.11 10.78
C SER A 113 3.87 -15.20 10.02
N LYS A 114 4.05 -13.90 10.21
CA LYS A 114 3.32 -12.87 9.47
C LYS A 114 3.35 -13.12 7.95
N SER A 115 2.16 -13.17 7.34
CA SER A 115 1.99 -13.31 5.90
C SER A 115 0.69 -12.68 5.40
N MET A 116 0.84 -11.62 4.60
CA MET A 116 -0.30 -10.96 3.95
C MET A 116 -1.07 -11.90 3.02
N VAL A 117 -0.39 -12.88 2.41
CA VAL A 117 -1.06 -13.87 1.56
C VAL A 117 -1.93 -14.79 2.41
N SER A 118 -1.43 -15.27 3.55
CA SER A 118 -2.27 -16.11 4.42
C SER A 118 -3.49 -15.37 4.99
N GLU A 119 -3.36 -14.06 5.23
CA GLU A 119 -4.46 -13.19 5.66
C GLU A 119 -5.47 -12.95 4.52
N GLU A 120 -4.99 -12.73 3.29
CA GLU A 120 -5.82 -12.63 2.07
C GLU A 120 -6.67 -13.89 1.85
N LEU A 121 -6.15 -15.04 2.27
CA LEU A 121 -6.81 -16.34 2.13
C LEU A 121 -7.68 -16.73 3.34
N HIS A 122 -7.69 -15.91 4.40
CA HIS A 122 -8.34 -16.24 5.69
C HIS A 122 -7.93 -17.63 6.22
N LEU A 123 -6.64 -17.97 6.09
CA LEU A 123 -6.16 -19.34 6.31
C LEU A 123 -6.33 -19.80 7.77
N ASN A 124 -6.27 -18.90 8.75
CA ASN A 124 -6.49 -19.24 10.17
C ASN A 124 -7.89 -19.80 10.38
N HIS A 125 -8.91 -19.12 9.85
CA HIS A 125 -10.29 -19.58 9.93
C HIS A 125 -10.52 -20.90 9.18
N ALA A 126 -9.84 -21.11 8.05
CA ALA A 126 -9.94 -22.36 7.30
C ALA A 126 -9.35 -23.54 8.10
N LEU A 127 -8.21 -23.34 8.77
CA LEU A 127 -7.57 -24.35 9.63
C LEU A 127 -8.42 -24.63 10.88
N GLU A 128 -8.90 -23.59 11.55
CA GLU A 128 -9.78 -23.69 12.72
C GLU A 128 -11.07 -24.46 12.38
N GLY A 129 -11.63 -24.22 11.18
CA GLY A 129 -12.83 -24.88 10.69
C GLY A 129 -12.72 -26.40 10.53
N VAL A 130 -11.49 -26.92 10.42
CA VAL A 130 -11.21 -28.37 10.39
C VAL A 130 -10.56 -28.88 11.68
N GLY A 131 -10.57 -28.06 12.74
CA GLY A 131 -10.09 -28.43 14.08
C GLY A 131 -8.57 -28.34 14.26
N ILE A 132 -7.86 -27.60 13.40
CA ILE A 132 -6.42 -27.36 13.52
C ILE A 132 -6.21 -25.99 14.18
N GLU A 133 -5.46 -25.96 15.28
CA GLU A 133 -5.12 -24.72 15.98
C GLU A 133 -4.10 -23.92 15.14
N ALA A 134 -4.45 -22.69 14.75
CA ALA A 134 -3.53 -21.79 14.06
C ALA A 134 -3.09 -20.67 15.00
N ILE A 135 -1.78 -20.53 15.27
CA ILE A 135 -1.23 -19.50 16.15
C ILE A 135 -0.35 -18.54 15.35
N GLU A 136 -0.66 -17.25 15.40
CA GLU A 136 0.23 -16.21 14.89
C GLU A 136 1.40 -15.97 15.84
N THR A 137 2.60 -15.82 15.28
CA THR A 137 3.84 -15.78 16.06
C THR A 137 4.55 -14.44 16.02
N ASP A 138 4.12 -13.53 15.15
CA ASP A 138 4.51 -12.11 15.17
C ASP A 138 3.76 -11.43 16.31
N LEU A 139 4.45 -10.65 17.14
CA LEU A 139 3.82 -10.05 18.32
C LEU A 139 2.59 -9.21 17.95
N GLY A 140 2.67 -8.46 16.85
CA GLY A 140 1.56 -7.66 16.36
C GLY A 140 0.38 -8.52 15.92
N GLU A 141 0.64 -9.54 15.09
CA GLU A 141 -0.36 -10.50 14.62
C GLU A 141 -0.99 -11.30 15.76
N TYR A 142 -0.21 -11.72 16.75
CA TYR A 142 -0.72 -12.42 17.93
C TYR A 142 -1.65 -11.53 18.76
N ILE A 143 -1.30 -10.26 18.95
CA ILE A 143 -2.15 -9.28 19.67
C ILE A 143 -3.50 -9.12 18.97
N ILE A 144 -3.54 -8.98 17.64
CA ILE A 144 -4.83 -8.80 16.96
C ILE A 144 -5.61 -10.11 16.84
N GLN A 145 -4.93 -11.27 16.76
CA GLN A 145 -5.57 -12.58 16.83
C GLN A 145 -6.31 -12.73 18.17
N LEU A 146 -5.66 -12.44 19.29
CA LEU A 146 -6.29 -12.44 20.62
C LEU A 146 -7.45 -11.43 20.73
N ALA A 147 -7.34 -10.29 20.03
CA ALA A 147 -8.39 -9.29 20.01
C ALA A 147 -9.56 -9.65 19.08
N GLY A 148 -9.43 -10.67 18.22
CA GLY A 148 -10.41 -10.97 17.17
C GLY A 148 -10.53 -9.86 16.13
N GLU A 149 -9.43 -9.16 15.83
CA GLU A 149 -9.37 -8.02 14.93
C GLU A 149 -8.50 -8.31 13.70
N THR A 150 -8.74 -7.60 12.59
CA THR A 150 -7.88 -7.68 11.40
C THR A 150 -6.68 -6.74 11.51
N PRO A 151 -5.59 -6.99 10.75
CA PRO A 151 -4.43 -6.08 10.71
C PRO A 151 -4.79 -4.68 10.17
N SER A 152 -4.31 -3.63 10.84
CA SER A 152 -4.51 -2.24 10.38
C SER A 152 -3.34 -1.72 9.53
N HIS A 153 -2.16 -2.35 9.60
CA HIS A 153 -0.97 -1.96 8.82
C HIS A 153 -0.14 -3.16 8.38
N ILE A 154 0.36 -3.12 7.14
CA ILE A 154 1.13 -4.21 6.50
C ILE A 154 2.38 -4.60 7.31
N ILE A 155 3.01 -3.68 8.03
CA ILE A 155 4.22 -3.94 8.83
C ILE A 155 3.97 -3.92 10.35
N ILE A 156 2.95 -3.20 10.83
CA ILE A 156 2.69 -2.97 12.26
C ILE A 156 1.21 -3.26 12.54
N PRO A 157 0.81 -4.54 12.60
CA PRO A 157 -0.59 -4.94 12.52
C PRO A 157 -1.49 -4.27 13.57
N ALA A 158 -0.98 -4.16 14.80
CA ALA A 158 -1.64 -3.55 15.95
C ALA A 158 -1.37 -2.03 16.12
N ILE A 159 -1.06 -1.28 15.05
CA ILE A 159 -0.74 0.17 15.10
C ILE A 159 -1.81 1.03 15.80
N HIS A 160 -3.06 0.55 15.82
CA HIS A 160 -4.21 1.21 16.44
C HIS A 160 -4.39 0.90 17.93
N LYS A 161 -3.51 0.09 18.55
CA LYS A 161 -3.55 -0.23 19.99
C LYS A 161 -2.40 0.41 20.74
N ASN A 162 -2.65 0.85 21.97
CA ASN A 162 -1.59 1.29 22.90
C ASN A 162 -1.18 0.17 23.86
N ARG A 163 -0.09 0.38 24.58
CA ARG A 163 0.46 -0.56 25.57
C ARG A 163 -0.51 -0.93 26.70
N TYR A 164 -1.43 -0.04 27.09
CA TYR A 164 -2.40 -0.31 28.15
C TYR A 164 -3.47 -1.30 27.65
N GLN A 165 -4.03 -1.07 26.46
CA GLN A 165 -4.97 -2.00 25.84
C GLN A 165 -4.33 -3.36 25.56
N ILE A 166 -3.05 -3.38 25.19
CA ILE A 166 -2.28 -4.62 25.00
C ILE A 166 -2.09 -5.33 26.34
N ALA A 167 -1.78 -4.60 27.41
CA ALA A 167 -1.66 -5.16 28.76
C ALA A 167 -2.97 -5.78 29.24
N ASP A 168 -4.11 -5.11 29.05
CA ASP A 168 -5.42 -5.64 29.40
C ASP A 168 -5.72 -6.96 28.66
N LEU A 169 -5.37 -7.02 27.38
CA LEU A 169 -5.58 -8.20 26.55
C LEU A 169 -4.69 -9.37 27.00
N LEU A 170 -3.40 -9.11 27.18
CA LEU A 170 -2.45 -10.13 27.59
C LEU A 170 -2.65 -10.57 29.04
N SER A 171 -3.14 -9.70 29.92
CA SER A 171 -3.49 -10.07 31.31
C SER A 171 -4.64 -11.06 31.36
N LYS A 172 -5.67 -10.86 30.52
CA LYS A 172 -6.77 -11.83 30.37
C LYS A 172 -6.27 -13.18 29.87
N GLU A 173 -5.35 -13.16 28.91
CA GLU A 173 -4.75 -14.36 28.34
C GLU A 173 -3.77 -15.06 29.29
N ALA A 174 -3.14 -14.32 30.19
CA ALA A 174 -2.24 -14.84 31.22
C ALA A 174 -2.99 -15.39 32.44
N GLY A 175 -4.20 -14.89 32.71
CA GLY A 175 -4.92 -15.15 33.96
C GLY A 175 -4.37 -14.37 35.16
N GLU A 176 -3.47 -13.40 34.93
CA GLU A 176 -2.86 -12.54 35.94
C GLU A 176 -2.66 -11.11 35.38
N GLU A 177 -2.52 -10.13 36.26
CA GLU A 177 -2.32 -8.74 35.85
C GLU A 177 -0.87 -8.52 35.38
N LEU A 178 -0.71 -8.10 34.12
CA LEU A 178 0.56 -7.71 33.54
C LEU A 178 0.66 -6.18 33.50
N ALA A 179 1.77 -5.65 33.97
CA ALA A 179 2.02 -4.21 33.90
C ALA A 179 2.11 -3.74 32.44
N PRO A 180 1.65 -2.51 32.11
CA PRO A 180 1.69 -1.94 30.77
C PRO A 180 3.10 -1.45 30.38
N ASP A 181 4.08 -2.33 30.52
CA ASP A 181 5.48 -2.17 30.15
C ASP A 181 5.82 -3.08 28.95
N THR A 182 6.44 -2.54 27.92
CA THR A 182 6.69 -3.29 26.68
C THR A 182 7.61 -4.49 26.87
N THR A 183 8.53 -4.43 27.83
CA THR A 183 9.48 -5.53 28.11
C THR A 183 8.75 -6.69 28.77
N ILE A 184 7.88 -6.39 29.73
CA ILE A 184 7.05 -7.39 30.44
C ILE A 184 6.09 -8.06 29.45
N LEU A 185 5.35 -7.27 28.68
CA LEU A 185 4.36 -7.78 27.72
C LEU A 185 5.02 -8.65 26.63
N ALA A 186 6.13 -8.18 26.04
CA ALA A 186 6.88 -8.98 25.06
C ALA A 186 7.50 -10.23 25.69
N GLY A 187 7.97 -10.15 26.94
CA GLY A 187 8.49 -11.29 27.69
C GLY A 187 7.47 -12.39 27.91
N PHE A 188 6.24 -12.03 28.28
CA PHE A 188 5.12 -12.96 28.42
C PHE A 188 4.81 -13.66 27.08
N VAL A 189 4.58 -12.88 26.02
CA VAL A 189 4.27 -13.44 24.69
C VAL A 189 5.39 -14.35 24.20
N ARG A 190 6.65 -13.94 24.37
CA ARG A 190 7.81 -14.76 24.01
C ARG A 190 7.84 -16.10 24.75
N LYS A 191 7.55 -16.13 26.04
CA LYS A 191 7.48 -17.38 26.82
C LYS A 191 6.39 -18.29 26.26
N LYS A 192 5.20 -17.74 26.05
CA LYS A 192 4.03 -18.48 25.55
C LYS A 192 4.24 -19.04 24.14
N LEU A 193 4.73 -18.22 23.21
CA LEU A 193 4.98 -18.66 21.84
C LEU A 193 6.11 -19.70 21.75
N ARG A 194 7.05 -19.70 22.70
CA ARG A 194 8.14 -20.69 22.71
C ARG A 194 7.66 -22.12 22.88
N GLU A 195 6.66 -22.33 23.73
CA GLU A 195 5.99 -23.63 23.89
C GLU A 195 5.30 -24.03 22.58
N LYS A 196 4.53 -23.10 21.99
CA LYS A 196 3.84 -23.34 20.71
C LYS A 196 4.79 -23.69 19.56
N PHE A 197 5.95 -23.06 19.43
CA PHE A 197 6.92 -23.42 18.38
C PHE A 197 7.40 -24.88 18.49
N LEU A 198 7.59 -25.39 19.72
CA LEU A 198 8.10 -26.74 19.97
C LEU A 198 7.03 -27.81 19.78
N GLU A 199 5.77 -27.45 19.98
CA GLU A 199 4.62 -28.36 19.85
C GLU A 199 4.02 -28.39 18.45
N ALA A 200 4.34 -27.41 17.60
CA ALA A 200 3.70 -27.24 16.30
C ALA A 200 4.08 -28.34 15.31
N ASP A 201 3.07 -28.89 14.63
CA ASP A 201 3.28 -29.88 13.57
C ASP A 201 3.78 -29.22 12.27
N ILE A 202 3.29 -28.01 11.99
CA ILE A 202 3.55 -27.28 10.75
C ILE A 202 3.93 -25.83 11.05
N GLY A 203 4.96 -25.36 10.38
CA GLY A 203 5.32 -23.94 10.32
C GLY A 203 4.87 -23.32 9.00
N MET A 204 4.07 -22.24 9.05
CA MET A 204 3.68 -21.50 7.84
C MET A 204 4.29 -20.11 7.79
N THR A 205 4.77 -19.70 6.62
CA THR A 205 5.33 -18.36 6.42
C THR A 205 4.84 -17.71 5.13
N GLY A 206 5.07 -16.40 5.02
CA GLY A 206 5.02 -15.68 3.76
C GLY A 206 6.37 -15.73 3.03
N CYS A 207 6.55 -14.83 2.07
CA CYS A 207 7.83 -14.63 1.40
C CYS A 207 8.06 -13.14 1.12
N ASN A 208 9.22 -12.60 1.56
CA ASN A 208 9.60 -11.25 1.15
C ASN A 208 10.09 -11.26 -0.30
N PHE A 209 11.03 -12.15 -0.60
CA PHE A 209 11.54 -12.37 -1.96
C PHE A 209 11.87 -13.85 -2.18
N ALA A 210 11.39 -14.42 -3.27
CA ALA A 210 11.89 -15.66 -3.84
C ALA A 210 13.06 -15.33 -4.79
N ILE A 211 14.12 -16.12 -4.78
CA ILE A 211 15.28 -15.97 -5.65
C ILE A 211 15.21 -17.04 -6.73
N ALA A 212 15.04 -16.63 -7.98
CA ALA A 212 14.85 -17.55 -9.09
C ALA A 212 16.06 -18.47 -9.30
N GLU A 213 17.26 -17.90 -9.34
CA GLU A 213 18.50 -18.62 -9.69
C GLU A 213 18.86 -19.77 -8.73
N THR A 214 18.38 -19.73 -7.48
CA THR A 214 18.66 -20.77 -6.47
C THR A 214 17.43 -21.48 -5.93
N GLY A 215 16.21 -21.07 -6.30
CA GLY A 215 14.99 -21.64 -5.73
C GLY A 215 14.84 -21.35 -4.23
N SER A 216 15.41 -20.24 -3.76
CA SER A 216 15.46 -19.87 -2.34
C SER A 216 14.37 -18.88 -1.97
N MET A 217 13.96 -18.86 -0.71
CA MET A 217 13.08 -17.81 -0.17
C MET A 217 13.81 -17.00 0.88
N VAL A 218 13.53 -15.70 0.90
CA VAL A 218 14.14 -14.76 1.83
C VAL A 218 13.08 -14.12 2.70
N LEU A 219 13.34 -14.13 4.01
CA LEU A 219 12.51 -13.53 5.04
C LEU A 219 13.28 -12.41 5.75
N PHE A 220 12.59 -11.31 6.04
CA PHE A 220 13.10 -10.18 6.81
C PHE A 220 12.28 -10.04 8.09
N GLU A 221 12.93 -10.11 9.25
CA GLU A 221 12.24 -10.04 10.54
C GLU A 221 13.08 -9.39 11.64
N ASN A 222 12.43 -8.94 12.71
CA ASN A 222 13.09 -8.34 13.86
C ASN A 222 12.96 -9.17 15.15
N GLU A 223 12.10 -10.19 15.17
CA GLU A 223 11.69 -10.89 16.40
C GLU A 223 12.36 -12.26 16.55
N GLY A 224 12.85 -12.85 15.45
CA GLY A 224 13.43 -14.19 15.41
C GLY A 224 12.37 -15.31 15.36
N ASN A 225 11.09 -14.95 15.31
CA ASN A 225 9.96 -15.86 15.27
C ASN A 225 9.89 -16.59 13.92
N ALA A 226 10.14 -15.91 12.80
CA ALA A 226 10.05 -16.54 11.49
C ALA A 226 11.12 -17.64 11.32
N ARG A 227 12.32 -17.46 11.88
CA ARG A 227 13.33 -18.51 11.96
C ARG A 227 12.83 -19.72 12.76
N MET A 228 12.16 -19.52 13.88
CA MET A 228 11.59 -20.63 14.66
C MET A 228 10.49 -21.36 13.88
N VAL A 229 9.60 -20.64 13.20
CA VAL A 229 8.54 -21.22 12.35
C VAL A 229 9.12 -22.02 11.18
N THR A 230 10.27 -21.61 10.64
CA THR A 230 10.85 -22.26 9.46
C THR A 230 11.81 -23.40 9.78
N THR A 231 12.31 -23.49 11.01
CA THR A 231 13.33 -24.49 11.40
C THR A 231 12.81 -25.55 12.38
N VAL A 232 11.89 -25.20 13.29
CA VAL A 232 11.49 -26.11 14.38
C VAL A 232 10.43 -27.13 13.95
N PRO A 233 9.30 -26.73 13.30
CA PRO A 233 8.32 -27.69 12.83
C PRO A 233 8.89 -28.62 11.75
N LYS A 234 8.45 -29.88 11.75
CA LYS A 234 8.93 -30.88 10.79
C LYS A 234 8.47 -30.63 9.36
N THR A 235 7.31 -29.99 9.19
CA THR A 235 6.79 -29.60 7.87
C THR A 235 6.70 -28.08 7.79
N GLN A 236 7.20 -27.52 6.69
CA GLN A 236 7.18 -26.09 6.44
C GLN A 236 6.35 -25.79 5.18
N ILE A 237 5.47 -24.79 5.26
CA ILE A 237 4.68 -24.31 4.12
C ILE A 237 4.92 -22.81 3.95
N THR A 238 5.35 -22.38 2.77
CA THR A 238 5.37 -20.95 2.41
C THR A 238 4.29 -20.63 1.39
N LEU A 239 3.52 -19.58 1.68
CA LEU A 239 2.59 -18.98 0.75
C LEU A 239 3.23 -17.73 0.14
N MET A 240 3.32 -17.68 -1.19
CA MET A 240 3.85 -16.51 -1.90
C MET A 240 2.93 -16.12 -3.05
N GLY A 241 2.71 -14.83 -3.23
CA GLY A 241 2.12 -14.35 -4.49
C GLY A 241 3.10 -14.60 -5.63
N MET A 242 2.59 -14.93 -6.83
CA MET A 242 3.42 -15.20 -8.01
C MET A 242 4.39 -14.06 -8.34
N GLU A 243 4.07 -12.82 -7.96
CA GLU A 243 4.90 -11.64 -8.20
C GLU A 243 6.11 -11.53 -7.25
N ARG A 244 6.15 -12.32 -6.17
CA ARG A 244 7.13 -12.17 -5.06
C ARG A 244 8.51 -12.75 -5.35
N ILE A 245 8.94 -12.70 -6.59
CA ILE A 245 10.20 -13.27 -7.08
C ILE A 245 11.16 -12.19 -7.59
N ILE A 246 12.46 -12.41 -7.48
CA ILE A 246 13.53 -11.64 -8.11
C ILE A 246 14.54 -12.61 -8.75
N PRO A 247 15.35 -12.17 -9.74
CA PRO A 247 16.19 -13.06 -10.51
C PRO A 247 17.30 -13.71 -9.67
N SER A 248 18.06 -12.89 -8.93
CA SER A 248 19.32 -13.30 -8.31
C SER A 248 19.54 -12.76 -6.90
N TRP A 249 20.53 -13.31 -6.19
CA TRP A 249 21.05 -12.79 -4.93
C TRP A 249 21.69 -11.40 -5.09
N THR A 250 22.27 -11.10 -6.24
CA THR A 250 22.76 -9.74 -6.54
C THR A 250 21.62 -8.74 -6.58
N ASP A 251 20.47 -9.12 -7.13
CA ASP A 251 19.28 -8.26 -7.10
C ASP A 251 18.68 -8.15 -5.68
N LEU A 252 18.86 -9.17 -4.84
CA LEU A 252 18.48 -9.11 -3.43
C LEU A 252 19.26 -8.02 -2.70
N GLU A 253 20.53 -7.75 -3.01
CA GLU A 253 21.31 -6.68 -2.36
C GLU A 253 20.59 -5.33 -2.48
N VAL A 254 20.09 -5.02 -3.68
CA VAL A 254 19.31 -3.80 -3.95
C VAL A 254 18.01 -3.82 -3.13
N MET A 255 17.29 -4.94 -3.16
CA MET A 255 16.01 -5.06 -2.45
C MET A 255 16.16 -5.01 -0.93
N ALA A 256 17.20 -5.64 -0.39
CA ALA A 256 17.58 -5.63 1.03
C ALA A 256 18.04 -4.24 1.48
N THR A 257 18.61 -3.45 0.58
CA THR A 257 18.92 -2.04 0.84
C THR A 257 17.65 -1.19 0.92
N LEU A 258 16.72 -1.40 -0.03
CA LEU A 258 15.51 -0.60 -0.17
C LEU A 258 14.42 -0.92 0.86
N LEU A 259 14.15 -2.20 1.12
CA LEU A 259 12.98 -2.65 1.89
C LEU A 259 13.00 -2.15 3.36
N PRO A 260 14.04 -2.41 4.18
CA PRO A 260 14.04 -2.03 5.59
C PRO A 260 14.11 -0.52 5.78
N ARG A 261 14.91 0.18 4.97
CA ARG A 261 15.00 1.66 4.99
C ARG A 261 13.66 2.30 4.68
N SER A 262 12.93 1.75 3.71
CA SER A 262 11.61 2.27 3.33
C SER A 262 10.51 1.93 4.34
N ALA A 263 10.60 0.77 4.98
CA ALA A 263 9.58 0.29 5.91
C ALA A 263 9.71 0.93 7.30
N THR A 264 10.91 0.87 7.89
CA THR A 264 11.15 1.25 9.30
C THR A 264 12.29 2.24 9.49
N GLY A 265 13.00 2.62 8.42
CA GLY A 265 14.21 3.45 8.51
C GLY A 265 15.45 2.69 8.98
N GLN A 266 15.38 1.37 9.12
CA GLN A 266 16.52 0.55 9.51
C GLN A 266 17.44 0.30 8.31
N LYS A 267 18.76 0.18 8.57
CA LYS A 267 19.75 -0.18 7.53
C LYS A 267 19.53 -1.61 7.02
N LEU A 268 19.16 -2.51 7.93
CA LEU A 268 18.73 -3.89 7.70
C LEU A 268 17.86 -4.30 8.90
N THR A 269 17.00 -5.30 8.73
CA THR A 269 16.31 -5.93 9.86
C THR A 269 17.29 -6.72 10.73
N VAL A 270 16.89 -7.08 11.96
CA VAL A 270 17.76 -7.86 12.87
C VAL A 270 18.14 -9.21 12.26
N TYR A 271 17.20 -9.85 11.55
CA TYR A 271 17.45 -11.10 10.84
C TYR A 271 17.04 -10.99 9.37
N MET A 272 17.84 -11.63 8.52
CA MET A 272 17.54 -11.90 7.12
C MET A 272 17.88 -13.38 6.87
N SER A 273 16.85 -14.20 6.65
CA SER A 273 17.00 -15.65 6.53
C SER A 273 16.76 -16.08 5.09
N GLY A 274 17.77 -16.70 4.47
CA GLY A 274 17.66 -17.35 3.18
C GLY A 274 17.45 -18.86 3.34
N ILE A 275 16.34 -19.39 2.84
CA ILE A 275 15.91 -20.79 3.01
C ILE A 275 15.93 -21.48 1.64
N THR A 276 16.69 -22.56 1.51
CA THR A 276 16.97 -23.23 0.23
C THR A 276 16.73 -24.74 0.37
N GLY A 277 15.46 -25.11 0.57
CA GLY A 277 15.03 -26.49 0.75
C GLY A 277 14.83 -26.92 2.21
N PRO A 278 14.30 -28.13 2.43
CA PRO A 278 14.26 -28.78 3.74
C PRO A 278 15.66 -29.12 4.25
N LYS A 279 15.76 -29.60 5.50
CA LYS A 279 17.03 -30.04 6.09
C LYS A 279 17.66 -31.14 5.24
N ARG A 280 18.98 -31.06 5.07
CA ARG A 280 19.79 -32.08 4.43
C ARG A 280 20.29 -33.08 5.48
N SER A 281 20.85 -34.19 5.03
CA SER A 281 21.43 -35.20 5.94
C SER A 281 22.57 -34.67 6.81
N ALA A 282 23.27 -33.62 6.36
CA ALA A 282 24.35 -32.98 7.11
C ALA A 282 23.87 -31.84 8.03
N ASP A 283 22.63 -31.39 7.87
CA ASP A 283 22.08 -30.29 8.66
C ASP A 283 21.61 -30.82 10.02
N ALA A 284 21.92 -30.09 11.09
CA ALA A 284 21.54 -30.48 12.45
C ALA A 284 20.05 -30.24 12.76
N ASP A 285 19.47 -29.21 12.14
CA ASP A 285 18.09 -28.78 12.34
C ASP A 285 17.43 -28.34 11.02
N GLY A 286 16.11 -28.18 11.05
CA GLY A 286 15.29 -27.79 9.91
C GLY A 286 14.10 -28.71 9.66
N PRO A 287 13.20 -28.30 8.75
CA PRO A 287 12.03 -29.10 8.41
C PRO A 287 12.45 -30.32 7.60
N GLU A 288 11.79 -31.45 7.84
CA GLU A 288 11.94 -32.68 7.04
C GLU A 288 11.29 -32.54 5.66
N GLU A 289 10.24 -31.72 5.57
CA GLU A 289 9.49 -31.50 4.33
C GLU A 289 9.16 -30.02 4.18
N MET A 290 9.28 -29.53 2.94
CA MET A 290 9.07 -28.12 2.61
C MET A 290 8.15 -27.98 1.41
N HIS A 291 7.13 -27.14 1.54
CA HIS A 291 6.16 -26.83 0.49
C HIS A 291 6.17 -25.34 0.18
N ILE A 292 6.09 -25.00 -1.10
CA ILE A 292 5.87 -23.62 -1.56
C ILE A 292 4.59 -23.61 -2.38
N ILE A 293 3.63 -22.79 -1.96
CA ILE A 293 2.36 -22.57 -2.64
C ILE A 293 2.43 -21.19 -3.31
N ILE A 294 2.56 -21.19 -4.63
CA ILE A 294 2.59 -19.99 -5.46
C ILE A 294 1.16 -19.62 -5.83
N VAL A 295 0.73 -18.44 -5.42
CA VAL A 295 -0.65 -17.97 -5.50
C VAL A 295 -0.79 -16.88 -6.55
N ASP A 296 -1.63 -17.11 -7.56
CA ASP A 296 -2.08 -16.08 -8.49
C ASP A 296 -3.18 -15.23 -7.83
N ASN A 297 -4.36 -15.82 -7.62
CA ASN A 297 -5.53 -15.15 -7.02
C ASN A 297 -5.84 -13.79 -7.69
N GLY A 298 -5.77 -13.76 -9.02
CA GLY A 298 -6.13 -12.59 -9.84
C GLY A 298 -4.99 -11.60 -10.08
N ARG A 299 -3.73 -11.96 -9.78
CA ARG A 299 -2.49 -11.19 -10.07
C ARG A 299 -2.04 -11.30 -11.52
N SER A 300 -2.43 -12.36 -12.22
CA SER A 300 -2.16 -12.53 -13.65
C SER A 300 -2.98 -11.58 -14.52
N ASN A 301 -4.14 -11.11 -14.04
CA ASN A 301 -5.02 -10.18 -14.77
C ASN A 301 -4.40 -8.80 -15.05
N GLN A 302 -3.29 -8.48 -14.39
CA GLN A 302 -2.58 -7.21 -14.47
C GLN A 302 -1.36 -7.33 -15.39
N LEU A 303 -0.93 -8.55 -15.72
CA LEU A 303 0.10 -8.78 -16.73
C LEU A 303 -0.39 -8.30 -18.09
N GLY A 304 0.47 -7.60 -18.82
CA GLY A 304 0.15 -6.95 -20.09
C GLY A 304 -0.76 -5.71 -19.96
N ASN A 305 -1.27 -5.39 -18.77
CA ASN A 305 -2.12 -4.22 -18.58
C ASN A 305 -1.26 -2.95 -18.41
N PRO A 306 -1.26 -2.00 -19.37
CA PRO A 306 -0.40 -0.83 -19.31
C PRO A 306 -0.71 0.09 -18.11
N GLU A 307 -1.92 -0.01 -17.54
CA GLU A 307 -2.35 0.80 -16.41
C GLU A 307 -2.02 0.15 -15.06
N PHE A 308 -1.95 -1.19 -14.99
CA PHE A 308 -1.92 -1.92 -13.71
C PHE A 308 -0.75 -2.90 -13.55
N GLN A 309 0.02 -3.22 -14.60
CA GLN A 309 1.13 -4.19 -14.49
C GLN A 309 2.16 -3.79 -13.43
N GLU A 310 2.50 -2.49 -13.35
CA GLU A 310 3.47 -1.99 -12.35
C GLU A 310 3.03 -2.23 -10.90
N LEU A 311 1.76 -2.55 -10.64
CA LEU A 311 1.28 -2.91 -9.31
C LEU A 311 2.01 -4.15 -8.75
N LEU A 312 2.36 -5.10 -9.63
CA LEU A 312 3.07 -6.34 -9.29
C LEU A 312 4.53 -6.09 -8.87
N ASN A 313 5.06 -4.88 -9.08
CA ASN A 313 6.38 -4.51 -8.60
C ASN A 313 6.44 -4.35 -7.07
N CYS A 314 5.30 -4.33 -6.37
CA CYS A 314 5.23 -4.00 -4.95
C CYS A 314 6.06 -4.94 -4.08
N ILE A 315 7.03 -4.36 -3.34
CA ILE A 315 7.85 -5.10 -2.38
C ILE A 315 7.23 -5.18 -0.96
N ARG A 316 6.00 -4.69 -0.77
CA ARG A 316 5.23 -4.69 0.50
C ARG A 316 5.89 -3.95 1.67
N CYS A 317 6.65 -2.88 1.40
CA CYS A 317 7.34 -2.11 2.44
C CYS A 317 6.43 -1.23 3.33
N GLY A 318 5.19 -0.93 2.92
CA GLY A 318 4.29 -0.05 3.67
C GLY A 318 4.59 1.46 3.58
N ALA A 319 5.66 1.91 2.90
CA ALA A 319 6.03 3.32 2.81
C ALA A 319 4.91 4.23 2.28
N CYS A 320 4.09 3.72 1.35
CA CYS A 320 2.94 4.45 0.82
C CYS A 320 1.83 4.69 1.86
N LEU A 321 1.65 3.79 2.85
CA LEU A 321 0.70 3.98 3.95
C LEU A 321 1.19 5.13 4.84
N ASN A 322 2.47 5.11 5.20
CA ASN A 322 3.10 6.10 6.08
C ASN A 322 3.10 7.52 5.49
N ALA A 323 3.20 7.64 4.16
CA ALA A 323 3.16 8.92 3.46
C ALA A 323 1.73 9.43 3.20
N CYS A 324 0.73 8.55 3.20
CA CYS A 324 -0.63 8.90 2.79
C CYS A 324 -1.36 9.75 3.83
N PRO A 325 -1.79 10.99 3.51
CA PRO A 325 -2.52 11.81 4.46
C PRO A 325 -3.85 11.17 4.86
N VAL A 326 -4.54 10.49 3.94
CA VAL A 326 -5.83 9.85 4.23
C VAL A 326 -5.67 8.70 5.23
N TYR A 327 -4.75 7.76 4.95
CA TYR A 327 -4.48 6.63 5.85
C TYR A 327 -4.13 7.08 7.28
N ARG A 328 -3.34 8.16 7.41
CA ARG A 328 -2.95 8.72 8.71
C ARG A 328 -4.13 9.26 9.54
N HIS A 329 -5.28 9.49 8.91
CA HIS A 329 -6.50 9.96 9.57
C HIS A 329 -7.54 8.86 9.80
N ILE A 330 -7.65 7.88 8.90
CA ILE A 330 -8.72 6.87 8.97
C ILE A 330 -8.22 5.46 9.37
N GLY A 331 -6.91 5.26 9.45
CA GLY A 331 -6.32 3.95 9.76
C GLY A 331 -6.51 2.91 8.65
N GLY A 332 -6.17 1.66 8.95
CA GLY A 332 -6.30 0.55 8.00
C GLY A 332 -7.71 -0.01 7.85
N HIS A 333 -8.43 -0.16 8.96
CA HIS A 333 -9.75 -0.80 8.96
C HIS A 333 -10.79 -0.07 8.10
N ALA A 334 -10.65 1.24 7.92
CA ALA A 334 -11.54 2.01 7.05
C ALA A 334 -11.51 1.55 5.58
N TYR A 335 -10.40 0.97 5.14
CA TYR A 335 -10.24 0.41 3.79
C TYR A 335 -11.05 -0.88 3.61
N GLY A 336 -11.28 -1.66 4.67
CA GLY A 336 -12.21 -2.80 4.68
C GLY A 336 -11.68 -4.09 4.05
N GLY A 337 -10.44 -4.12 3.57
CA GLY A 337 -9.78 -5.35 3.10
C GLY A 337 -8.46 -5.58 3.81
N THR A 338 -7.87 -6.76 3.59
CA THR A 338 -6.55 -7.18 4.10
C THR A 338 -5.45 -6.16 3.80
N TYR A 339 -5.48 -5.59 2.60
CA TYR A 339 -4.54 -4.55 2.17
C TYR A 339 -5.15 -3.17 2.39
N SER A 340 -4.42 -2.29 3.08
CA SER A 340 -4.86 -0.94 3.42
C SER A 340 -4.01 0.15 2.75
N GLY A 341 -4.44 1.40 2.88
CA GLY A 341 -3.76 2.57 2.32
C GLY A 341 -3.76 2.60 0.79
N PRO A 342 -2.88 3.42 0.17
CA PRO A 342 -2.86 3.58 -1.28
C PRO A 342 -2.65 2.29 -2.06
N ILE A 343 -1.83 1.36 -1.54
CA ILE A 343 -1.59 0.07 -2.21
C ILE A 343 -2.84 -0.81 -2.12
N GLY A 344 -3.51 -0.87 -0.96
CA GLY A 344 -4.75 -1.62 -0.80
C GLY A 344 -5.88 -1.07 -1.66
N ALA A 345 -5.94 0.26 -1.81
CA ALA A 345 -6.94 0.91 -2.63
C ALA A 345 -6.82 0.61 -4.14
N VAL A 346 -5.68 0.09 -4.59
CA VAL A 346 -5.47 -0.36 -5.98
C VAL A 346 -5.46 -1.89 -6.09
N LEU A 347 -4.81 -2.56 -5.13
CA LEU A 347 -4.64 -4.02 -5.14
C LEU A 347 -5.93 -4.76 -4.84
N THR A 348 -6.70 -4.35 -3.83
CA THR A 348 -7.92 -5.08 -3.46
C THR A 348 -8.92 -5.13 -4.63
N PRO A 349 -9.24 -4.02 -5.34
CA PRO A 349 -10.05 -4.09 -6.55
C PRO A 349 -9.44 -4.98 -7.64
N SER A 350 -8.11 -4.94 -7.79
CA SER A 350 -7.39 -5.73 -8.79
C SER A 350 -7.48 -7.25 -8.52
N LEU A 351 -7.41 -7.68 -7.26
CA LEU A 351 -7.53 -9.10 -6.88
C LEU A 351 -8.99 -9.58 -6.91
N GLN A 352 -9.92 -8.77 -6.39
CA GLN A 352 -11.34 -9.15 -6.24
C GLN A 352 -12.13 -9.02 -7.56
N SER A 353 -11.62 -8.28 -8.55
CA SER A 353 -12.28 -8.04 -9.84
C SER A 353 -13.73 -7.54 -9.74
N ASN A 354 -14.09 -6.85 -8.65
CA ASN A 354 -15.44 -6.37 -8.38
C ASN A 354 -15.48 -4.83 -8.27
N VAL A 355 -15.73 -4.20 -9.43
CA VAL A 355 -15.83 -2.75 -9.63
C VAL A 355 -16.93 -2.11 -8.77
N GLY A 356 -18.05 -2.81 -8.55
CA GLY A 356 -19.21 -2.25 -7.83
C GLY A 356 -19.01 -2.13 -6.32
N GLU A 357 -18.19 -3.00 -5.74
CA GLU A 357 -17.98 -3.07 -4.28
C GLU A 357 -16.72 -2.33 -3.82
N TRP A 358 -15.64 -2.42 -4.59
CA TRP A 358 -14.33 -1.98 -4.12
C TRP A 358 -13.85 -0.67 -4.71
N ASP A 359 -14.34 -0.21 -5.87
CA ASP A 359 -13.77 1.00 -6.51
C ASP A 359 -14.05 2.29 -5.73
N ASP A 360 -15.03 2.31 -4.81
CA ASP A 360 -15.22 3.45 -3.91
C ASP A 360 -14.04 3.68 -2.97
N ILE A 361 -13.24 2.64 -2.70
CA ILE A 361 -11.99 2.78 -1.96
C ILE A 361 -10.99 3.66 -2.70
N ALA A 362 -11.06 3.73 -4.04
CA ALA A 362 -10.17 4.57 -4.82
C ALA A 362 -10.43 6.07 -4.54
N ASN A 363 -11.60 6.42 -3.99
CA ASN A 363 -11.95 7.76 -3.54
C ASN A 363 -11.33 8.13 -2.18
N ALA A 364 -10.81 7.16 -1.42
CA ALA A 364 -10.04 7.40 -0.19
C ALA A 364 -8.60 7.91 -0.48
N SER A 365 -8.47 8.87 -1.39
CA SER A 365 -7.21 9.46 -1.80
C SER A 365 -7.39 10.91 -2.25
N SER A 366 -6.45 11.76 -1.85
CA SER A 366 -6.32 13.14 -2.32
C SER A 366 -5.59 13.27 -3.66
N LEU A 367 -5.12 12.16 -4.25
CA LEU A 367 -4.32 12.13 -5.49
C LEU A 367 -3.04 12.99 -5.44
N CYS A 368 -2.47 13.21 -4.25
CA CYS A 368 -1.33 14.09 -4.05
C CYS A 368 0.04 13.55 -4.51
N GLY A 369 0.15 12.31 -5.00
CA GLY A 369 1.41 11.74 -5.47
C GLY A 369 2.41 11.30 -4.38
N ALA A 370 2.18 11.62 -3.10
CA ALA A 370 3.11 11.29 -2.01
C ALA A 370 3.45 9.79 -1.89
N CYS A 371 2.53 8.91 -2.28
CA CYS A 371 2.78 7.46 -2.32
C CYS A 371 3.85 7.05 -3.34
N TYR A 372 3.94 7.76 -4.47
CA TYR A 372 4.96 7.53 -5.51
C TYR A 372 6.34 8.04 -5.06
N GLU A 373 6.40 9.26 -4.51
CA GLU A 373 7.62 9.81 -3.93
C GLU A 373 8.18 8.93 -2.80
N ALA A 374 7.30 8.35 -1.99
CA ALA A 374 7.69 7.42 -0.93
C ALA A 374 8.07 6.02 -1.45
N CYS A 375 7.62 5.61 -2.63
CA CYS A 375 7.79 4.22 -3.09
C CYS A 375 9.27 3.92 -3.43
N PRO A 376 9.88 2.88 -2.84
CA PRO A 376 11.24 2.48 -3.18
C PRO A 376 11.40 1.94 -4.60
N VAL A 377 10.31 1.53 -5.24
CA VAL A 377 10.28 0.96 -6.59
C VAL A 377 9.35 1.74 -7.52
N LYS A 378 9.08 3.01 -7.18
CA LYS A 378 8.41 4.02 -8.02
C LYS A 378 7.07 3.59 -8.65
N ILE A 379 6.20 2.91 -7.91
CA ILE A 379 4.87 2.51 -8.39
C ILE A 379 3.92 3.73 -8.40
N PRO A 380 3.31 4.10 -9.54
CA PRO A 380 2.45 5.28 -9.66
C PRO A 380 1.01 5.01 -9.19
N LEU A 381 0.84 4.69 -7.90
CA LEU A 381 -0.48 4.36 -7.34
C LEU A 381 -1.52 5.47 -7.52
N HIS A 382 -1.09 6.74 -7.55
CA HIS A 382 -1.98 7.87 -7.75
C HIS A 382 -2.63 7.89 -9.14
N ASP A 383 -1.89 7.52 -10.20
CA ASP A 383 -2.43 7.37 -11.54
C ASP A 383 -3.37 6.17 -11.63
N MET A 384 -2.97 5.04 -11.02
CA MET A 384 -3.79 3.83 -10.95
C MET A 384 -5.15 4.07 -10.29
N LEU A 385 -5.19 4.91 -9.24
CA LEU A 385 -6.45 5.32 -8.61
C LEU A 385 -7.33 6.14 -9.55
N VAL A 386 -6.76 6.98 -10.41
CA VAL A 386 -7.51 7.70 -11.45
C VAL A 386 -8.06 6.73 -12.49
N PHE A 387 -7.28 5.73 -12.90
CA PHE A 387 -7.74 4.70 -13.83
C PHE A 387 -8.90 3.86 -13.25
N LEU A 388 -8.85 3.50 -11.97
CA LEU A 388 -9.98 2.83 -11.30
C LEU A 388 -11.22 3.72 -11.27
N ARG A 389 -11.08 5.00 -10.89
CA ARG A 389 -12.20 5.95 -10.93
C ARG A 389 -12.78 6.10 -12.35
N ARG A 390 -11.94 6.10 -13.39
CA ARG A 390 -12.37 6.12 -14.79
C ARG A 390 -13.14 4.85 -15.15
N ARG A 391 -12.60 3.67 -14.85
CA ARG A 391 -13.26 2.37 -15.10
C ARG A 391 -14.62 2.27 -14.42
N LYS A 392 -14.74 2.76 -13.18
CA LYS A 392 -16.02 2.84 -12.46
C LYS A 392 -17.07 3.64 -13.23
N VAL A 393 -16.69 4.80 -13.76
CA VAL A 393 -17.58 5.67 -14.55
C VAL A 393 -17.93 5.01 -15.90
N GLU A 394 -16.94 4.46 -16.60
CA GLU A 394 -17.14 3.78 -17.89
C GLU A 394 -18.04 2.54 -17.77
N ALA A 395 -17.99 1.85 -16.63
CA ALA A 395 -18.86 0.72 -16.31
C ALA A 395 -20.25 1.12 -15.78
N GLY A 396 -20.55 2.42 -15.65
CA GLY A 396 -21.89 2.92 -15.26
C GLY A 396 -22.21 2.82 -13.77
N TYR A 397 -21.19 2.68 -12.91
CA TYR A 397 -21.33 2.70 -11.45
C TYR A 397 -21.20 4.12 -10.86
N ASP A 398 -21.31 5.15 -11.68
CA ASP A 398 -21.23 6.55 -11.28
C ASP A 398 -22.56 7.11 -10.77
N ASN A 399 -22.48 8.24 -10.07
CA ASN A 399 -23.67 8.93 -9.64
C ASN A 399 -24.28 9.70 -10.82
N LYS A 400 -25.42 9.24 -11.33
CA LYS A 400 -26.12 9.85 -12.48
C LYS A 400 -26.34 11.37 -12.35
N MET A 401 -26.54 11.88 -11.13
CA MET A 401 -26.69 13.33 -10.90
C MET A 401 -25.38 14.08 -11.11
N GLU A 402 -24.26 13.48 -10.69
CA GLU A 402 -22.92 14.00 -10.96
C GLU A 402 -22.62 13.98 -12.46
N THR A 403 -22.96 12.90 -13.16
CA THR A 403 -22.80 12.77 -14.62
C THR A 403 -23.53 13.89 -15.36
N ILE A 404 -24.79 14.15 -14.99
CA ILE A 404 -25.60 15.24 -15.57
C ILE A 404 -24.97 16.60 -15.24
N GLY A 405 -24.55 16.80 -13.98
CA GLY A 405 -23.88 18.02 -13.54
C GLY A 405 -22.60 18.30 -14.34
N MET A 406 -21.76 17.29 -14.54
CA MET A 406 -20.52 17.38 -15.31
C MET A 406 -20.77 17.61 -16.80
N LYS A 407 -21.79 16.97 -17.40
CA LYS A 407 -22.22 17.26 -18.78
C LYS A 407 -22.70 18.70 -18.93
N GLY A 408 -23.47 19.21 -17.96
CA GLY A 408 -23.90 20.60 -17.91
C GLY A 408 -22.71 21.57 -17.79
N PHE A 409 -21.78 21.28 -16.88
CA PHE A 409 -20.54 22.04 -16.74
C PHE A 409 -19.74 22.06 -18.05
N ALA A 410 -19.54 20.91 -18.69
CA ALA A 410 -18.83 20.81 -19.97
C ALA A 410 -19.51 21.63 -21.08
N ALA A 411 -20.84 21.63 -21.17
CA ALA A 411 -21.59 22.42 -22.15
C ALA A 411 -21.45 23.94 -21.95
N VAL A 412 -21.28 24.39 -20.71
CA VAL A 412 -21.03 25.80 -20.34
C VAL A 412 -19.56 26.16 -20.53
N ALA A 413 -18.65 25.36 -19.98
CA ALA A 413 -17.20 25.60 -20.00
C ALA A 413 -16.59 25.45 -21.40
N GLY A 414 -17.17 24.61 -22.26
CA GLY A 414 -16.68 24.37 -23.62
C GLY A 414 -16.78 25.57 -24.58
N LYS A 415 -17.48 26.65 -24.20
CA LYS A 415 -17.50 27.90 -24.97
C LYS A 415 -17.21 29.10 -24.07
N SER A 416 -16.14 29.83 -24.38
CA SER A 416 -15.70 31.02 -23.61
C SER A 416 -16.84 32.01 -23.30
N LYS A 417 -17.67 32.35 -24.31
CA LYS A 417 -18.82 33.26 -24.13
C LYS A 417 -19.82 32.76 -23.07
N ARG A 418 -20.15 31.45 -23.06
CA ARG A 418 -21.09 30.85 -22.11
C ARG A 418 -20.53 30.87 -20.70
N LEU A 419 -19.27 30.49 -20.55
CA LEU A 419 -18.57 30.51 -19.27
C LEU A 419 -18.50 31.94 -18.69
N ILE A 420 -18.17 32.94 -19.51
CA ILE A 420 -18.13 34.35 -19.09
C ILE A 420 -19.51 34.81 -18.62
N THR A 421 -20.57 34.55 -19.40
CA THR A 421 -21.94 34.91 -19.02
C THR A 421 -22.35 34.21 -17.72
N ALA A 422 -22.05 32.92 -17.57
CA ALA A 422 -22.34 32.18 -16.34
C ALA A 422 -21.63 32.76 -15.12
N ILE A 423 -20.36 33.15 -15.25
CA ILE A 423 -19.60 33.81 -14.17
C ILE A 423 -20.22 35.17 -13.82
N LYS A 424 -20.61 35.99 -14.81
CA LYS A 424 -21.25 37.29 -14.57
C LYS A 424 -22.60 37.17 -13.86
N LEU A 425 -23.43 36.21 -14.28
CA LEU A 425 -24.68 35.88 -13.59
C LEU A 425 -24.41 35.37 -12.17
N GLY A 426 -23.38 34.53 -12.01
CA GLY A 426 -22.91 34.08 -10.71
C GLY A 426 -22.50 35.23 -9.79
N GLN A 427 -21.72 36.20 -10.28
CA GLN A 427 -21.30 37.39 -9.51
C GLN A 427 -22.50 38.18 -8.99
N LEU A 428 -23.51 38.40 -9.83
CA LEU A 428 -24.76 39.04 -9.42
C LEU A 428 -25.51 38.22 -8.36
N GLY A 429 -25.62 36.90 -8.57
CA GLY A 429 -26.25 35.99 -7.63
C GLY A 429 -25.54 35.94 -6.28
N THR A 430 -24.21 35.92 -6.26
CA THR A 430 -23.44 35.86 -5.01
C THR A 430 -23.65 37.08 -4.12
N LYS A 431 -23.99 38.26 -4.66
CA LYS A 431 -24.31 39.45 -3.84
C LYS A 431 -25.51 39.26 -2.92
N LEU A 432 -26.44 38.36 -3.25
CA LEU A 432 -27.64 38.09 -2.44
C LEU A 432 -27.39 37.10 -1.31
N VAL A 433 -26.34 36.27 -1.43
CA VAL A 433 -26.11 35.10 -0.56
C VAL A 433 -24.75 35.08 0.13
N ALA A 434 -23.79 35.86 -0.33
CA ALA A 434 -22.47 35.98 0.28
C ALA A 434 -22.48 37.02 1.40
N ARG A 435 -21.86 36.69 2.53
CA ARG A 435 -21.55 37.60 3.63
C ARG A 435 -20.09 37.39 4.03
N ASP A 436 -19.38 38.47 4.33
CA ASP A 436 -17.96 38.44 4.74
C ASP A 436 -17.05 37.66 3.76
N GLY A 437 -17.27 37.83 2.45
CA GLY A 437 -16.47 37.19 1.40
C GLY A 437 -16.76 35.69 1.19
N GLY A 438 -17.80 35.13 1.81
CA GLY A 438 -18.16 33.72 1.68
C GLY A 438 -19.65 33.43 1.64
N ILE A 439 -20.03 32.31 1.03
CA ILE A 439 -21.40 31.79 0.99
C ILE A 439 -21.47 30.63 1.97
N ARG A 440 -22.23 30.79 3.06
CA ARG A 440 -22.39 29.78 4.12
C ARG A 440 -23.66 28.93 4.01
N LEU A 441 -24.51 29.20 3.00
CA LEU A 441 -25.76 28.47 2.80
C LEU A 441 -25.52 26.97 2.55
N LYS A 442 -26.19 26.12 3.33
CA LYS A 442 -26.10 24.65 3.24
C LYS A 442 -27.28 24.06 2.48
N ILE A 443 -27.53 24.56 1.26
CA ILE A 443 -28.67 24.12 0.42
C ILE A 443 -28.16 23.42 -0.85
N GLY A 444 -28.82 22.33 -1.23
CA GLY A 444 -28.52 21.58 -2.45
C GLY A 444 -27.05 21.14 -2.53
N PRO A 445 -26.36 21.32 -3.68
CA PRO A 445 -24.97 20.89 -3.85
C PRO A 445 -23.97 21.62 -2.92
N LEU A 446 -24.34 22.78 -2.36
CA LEU A 446 -23.49 23.52 -1.42
C LEU A 446 -23.43 22.89 -0.04
N LYS A 447 -24.42 22.07 0.34
CA LYS A 447 -24.48 21.46 1.69
C LYS A 447 -23.20 20.69 2.01
N GLY A 448 -22.71 19.87 1.08
CA GLY A 448 -21.50 19.06 1.29
C GLY A 448 -20.24 19.92 1.52
N TRP A 449 -19.99 20.89 0.64
CA TRP A 449 -18.85 21.80 0.76
C TRP A 449 -18.94 22.66 2.03
N ASN A 450 -20.09 23.31 2.25
CA ASN A 450 -20.29 24.24 3.36
C ASN A 450 -20.41 23.58 4.74
N THR A 451 -20.40 22.24 4.79
CA THR A 451 -20.31 21.51 6.06
C THR A 451 -18.90 21.57 6.66
N TYR A 452 -17.87 21.61 5.81
CA TYR A 452 -16.46 21.57 6.24
C TYR A 452 -15.62 22.77 5.79
N ARG A 453 -16.06 23.48 4.75
CA ARG A 453 -15.40 24.66 4.18
C ARG A 453 -16.40 25.80 4.05
N VAL A 454 -15.94 26.96 3.58
CA VAL A 454 -16.82 28.06 3.17
C VAL A 454 -16.62 28.27 1.68
N LEU A 455 -17.70 28.28 0.89
CA LEU A 455 -17.59 28.59 -0.53
C LEU A 455 -17.21 30.07 -0.68
N PRO A 456 -16.11 30.41 -1.37
CA PRO A 456 -15.71 31.79 -1.55
C PRO A 456 -16.73 32.54 -2.42
N SER A 457 -16.95 33.83 -2.13
CA SER A 457 -17.72 34.69 -3.02
C SER A 457 -16.95 34.92 -4.33
N LEU A 458 -17.67 35.07 -5.45
CA LEU A 458 -17.02 35.43 -6.71
C LEU A 458 -16.51 36.87 -6.66
N PRO A 459 -15.27 37.14 -7.09
CA PRO A 459 -14.71 38.49 -7.10
C PRO A 459 -15.47 39.38 -8.09
N SER A 460 -15.53 40.69 -7.81
CA SER A 460 -16.23 41.67 -8.65
C SER A 460 -15.62 41.84 -10.05
N LYS A 461 -14.31 41.61 -10.16
CA LYS A 461 -13.57 41.55 -11.43
C LYS A 461 -12.95 40.17 -11.56
N SER A 462 -13.18 39.50 -12.69
CA SER A 462 -12.51 38.24 -12.98
C SER A 462 -11.05 38.50 -13.38
N PHE A 463 -10.21 37.46 -13.29
CA PHE A 463 -8.84 37.52 -13.81
C PHE A 463 -8.79 37.98 -15.28
N ARG A 464 -9.76 37.56 -16.10
CA ARG A 464 -9.87 37.99 -17.51
C ARG A 464 -10.15 39.48 -17.64
N ASP A 465 -11.00 40.04 -16.79
CA ASP A 465 -11.31 41.49 -16.81
C ASP A 465 -10.08 42.32 -16.38
N GLN A 466 -9.20 41.73 -15.57
CA GLN A 466 -7.96 42.36 -15.10
C GLN A 466 -6.78 42.14 -16.04
N TRP A 467 -6.88 41.19 -16.99
CA TRP A 467 -5.75 40.73 -17.79
C TRP A 467 -5.11 41.85 -18.62
N ASP A 468 -5.92 42.67 -19.29
CA ASP A 468 -5.40 43.78 -20.09
C ASP A 468 -4.67 44.82 -19.23
N LYS A 469 -5.16 45.06 -18.00
CA LYS A 469 -4.52 45.96 -17.04
C LYS A 469 -3.20 45.37 -16.52
N LEU A 470 -3.19 44.09 -16.16
CA LEU A 470 -1.97 43.37 -15.72
C LEU A 470 -0.91 43.37 -16.84
N GLN A 471 -1.32 43.20 -18.10
CA GLN A 471 -0.41 43.29 -19.25
C GLN A 471 0.18 44.69 -19.42
N GLN A 472 -0.60 45.74 -19.16
CA GLN A 472 -0.11 47.12 -19.18
C GLN A 472 0.86 47.40 -18.02
N GLU A 473 0.54 46.94 -16.81
CA GLU A 473 1.40 47.05 -15.62
C GLU A 473 2.75 46.35 -15.85
N VAL A 474 2.73 45.09 -16.33
CA VAL A 474 3.96 44.34 -16.65
C VAL A 474 4.80 45.07 -17.70
N LYS A 475 4.19 45.67 -18.72
CA LYS A 475 4.90 46.47 -19.73
C LYS A 475 5.49 47.77 -19.18
N GLN A 476 4.84 48.39 -18.19
CA GLN A 476 5.33 49.61 -17.53
C GLN A 476 6.45 49.32 -16.54
N ASP A 477 6.37 48.19 -15.81
CA ASP A 477 7.34 47.77 -14.80
C ASP A 477 8.52 46.97 -15.38
N THR A 478 8.51 46.68 -16.69
CA THR A 478 9.68 46.09 -17.36
C THR A 478 10.75 47.17 -17.49
N PRO A 479 11.89 47.08 -16.77
CA PRO A 479 12.94 48.07 -16.91
C PRO A 479 13.41 48.12 -18.37
N ALA A 480 13.64 49.34 -18.88
CA ALA A 480 14.21 49.50 -20.21
C ALA A 480 15.52 48.70 -20.27
N MET A 481 15.62 47.83 -21.29
CA MET A 481 16.81 47.01 -21.51
C MET A 481 18.04 47.92 -21.56
N ASP A 482 19.08 47.57 -20.80
CA ASP A 482 20.33 48.33 -20.79
C ASP A 482 20.78 48.63 -22.24
N PRO A 483 21.12 49.89 -22.57
CA PRO A 483 21.43 50.27 -23.95
C PRO A 483 22.55 49.45 -24.59
N ALA A 484 23.56 49.01 -23.82
CA ALA A 484 24.64 48.18 -24.33
C ALA A 484 24.16 46.74 -24.58
N MET A 485 23.29 46.21 -23.71
CA MET A 485 22.65 44.92 -23.92
C MET A 485 21.71 44.93 -25.13
N LYS A 486 20.93 46.00 -25.30
CA LYS A 486 20.05 46.21 -26.46
C LYS A 486 20.85 46.28 -27.76
N ALA A 487 21.93 47.07 -27.80
CA ALA A 487 22.82 47.15 -28.96
C ALA A 487 23.46 45.79 -29.30
N ARG A 488 23.87 45.01 -28.28
CA ARG A 488 24.35 43.62 -28.49
C ARG A 488 23.27 42.72 -29.09
N MET A 489 22.04 42.78 -28.57
CA MET A 489 20.91 41.96 -29.04
C MET A 489 20.51 42.33 -30.48
N GLU A 490 20.46 43.62 -30.81
CA GLU A 490 20.20 44.12 -32.16
C GLU A 490 21.30 43.70 -33.14
N ALA A 491 22.57 43.77 -32.74
CA ALA A 491 23.69 43.27 -33.54
C ALA A 491 23.61 41.74 -33.76
N PHE A 492 23.16 40.97 -32.76
CA PHE A 492 22.91 39.53 -32.92
C PHE A 492 21.74 39.24 -33.87
N GLN A 493 20.65 40.02 -33.81
CA GLN A 493 19.53 39.89 -34.74
C GLN A 493 19.91 40.28 -36.17
N GLN A 494 20.67 41.37 -36.35
CA GLN A 494 21.17 41.78 -37.66
C GLN A 494 22.14 40.75 -38.25
N LYS A 495 23.03 40.15 -37.43
CA LYS A 495 23.86 39.00 -37.87
C LYS A 495 23.02 37.80 -38.29
N ARG A 496 21.90 37.53 -37.61
CA ARG A 496 20.97 36.45 -37.99
C ARG A 496 20.16 36.76 -39.25
N GLN A 497 19.79 38.01 -39.49
CA GLN A 497 19.02 38.43 -40.66
C GLN A 497 19.91 38.65 -41.91
N GLY A 498 21.16 39.08 -41.72
CA GLY A 498 22.16 39.19 -42.79
C GLY A 498 22.85 37.86 -43.13
N GLY A 499 22.65 36.82 -42.32
CA GLY A 499 23.14 35.46 -42.55
C GLY A 499 22.22 34.64 -43.46
N ASN A 500 21.95 35.13 -44.66
CA ASN A 500 21.49 34.29 -45.77
C ASN A 500 22.61 34.27 -46.81
N GLY A 501 23.46 33.24 -46.77
CA GLY A 501 24.42 33.01 -47.84
C GLY A 501 25.69 32.24 -47.46
N HIS A 502 25.58 30.91 -47.53
CA HIS A 502 26.62 29.93 -47.86
C HIS A 502 27.66 29.50 -46.81
N GLY A 503 27.91 28.19 -46.80
CA GLY A 503 29.14 27.56 -46.28
C GLY A 503 28.86 26.45 -45.30
#